data_AF-A0A258DPF0-F1
#
_entry.id   AF-A0A258DPF0-F1
#
_cell.length_a   1.000
_cell.length_b   1.000
_cell.length_c   1.000
_cell.angle_alpha   90.00
_cell.angle_beta   90.00
_cell.angle_gamma   90.00
#
_symmetry.space_group_name_H-M   'P 1'
#
loop_
_entity.id
_entity.type
_entity.pdbx_description
1 polymer ?
#
loop_
_entity_poly.entity_id
_entity_poly.type
_entity_poly.pdbx_seq_one_letter_code
_entity_poly.pdbx_strand_id
1 'polypeptide(L)' 'AMGVKSSRWVTMHGFAFNLNADLSYFGHIIPCGIDDKAVTSLHLELGRPVDEAEAKNKVKNHLVDLFEMNLIEAK' A
#
# COMPACT_ATOMS: atom_id res chain seq x y z
N ALA A 1 -2.16 5.36 -1.15
CA ALA A 1 -1.49 6.61 -0.72
C ALA A 1 0.00 6.32 -0.47
N MET A 2 0.88 7.30 -0.65
CA MET A 2 2.30 7.17 -0.33
C MET A 2 2.74 8.41 0.44
N GLY A 3 3.47 8.20 1.54
CA GLY A 3 4.06 9.24 2.35
C GLY A 3 5.35 8.69 2.90
N VAL A 4 6.47 9.27 2.48
CA VAL A 4 7.81 8.80 2.85
C VAL A 4 8.61 9.95 3.44
N LYS A 5 9.48 9.61 4.38
CA LYS A 5 10.48 10.52 4.93
C LYS A 5 11.83 9.82 4.93
N SER A 6 12.90 10.57 4.72
CA SER A 6 14.27 10.10 4.94
C SER A 6 14.92 10.94 6.03
N SER A 7 15.62 10.28 6.95
CA SER A 7 16.37 10.94 8.01
C SER A 7 17.62 10.12 8.31
N ARG A 8 18.78 10.77 8.37
CA ARG A 8 20.08 10.09 8.59
C ARG A 8 20.28 8.90 7.62
N TRP A 9 19.89 9.07 6.36
CA TRP A 9 19.99 8.04 5.30
C TRP A 9 19.10 6.80 5.50
N VAL A 10 18.11 6.87 6.38
CA VAL A 10 17.14 5.80 6.61
C VAL A 10 15.73 6.30 6.27
N THR A 11 15.01 5.54 5.44
CA THR A 11 13.62 5.81 5.06
C THR A 11 12.64 5.35 6.14
N MET A 12 11.53 6.07 6.31
CA MET A 12 10.45 5.76 7.25
C MET A 12 9.07 6.13 6.66
N HIS A 13 8.01 5.64 7.32
CA HIS A 13 6.64 5.58 6.79
C HIS A 13 6.51 4.57 5.64
N GLY A 14 6.06 4.98 4.44
CA GLY A 14 5.95 4.08 3.30
C GLY A 14 4.74 4.39 2.43
N PHE A 15 3.96 3.35 2.14
CA PHE A 15 2.73 3.47 1.35
C PHE A 15 1.61 2.65 1.98
N ALA A 16 0.38 3.04 1.66
CA ALA A 16 -0.85 2.35 2.03
C ALA A 16 -1.56 1.92 0.74
N PHE A 17 -1.77 0.61 0.61
CA PHE A 17 -2.43 0.00 -0.55
C PHE A 17 -3.78 -0.57 -0.14
N ASN A 18 -4.85 0.01 -0.67
CA ASN A 18 -6.22 -0.38 -0.33
C ASN A 18 -6.57 -1.70 -1.02
N LEU A 19 -6.59 -2.81 -0.28
CA LEU A 19 -7.00 -4.12 -0.79
C LEU A 19 -8.52 -4.28 -0.64
N ASN A 20 -8.97 -4.59 0.58
CA ASN A 20 -10.37 -4.78 0.96
C ASN A 20 -10.89 -3.63 1.86
N ALA A 21 -10.27 -2.45 1.78
CA ALA A 21 -10.56 -1.35 2.68
C ALA A 21 -11.97 -0.79 2.46
N ASP A 22 -12.68 -0.48 3.56
CA ASP A 22 -13.91 0.30 3.51
C ASP A 22 -13.59 1.76 3.18
N LEU A 23 -14.09 2.23 2.04
CA LEU A 23 -13.79 3.57 1.54
C LEU A 23 -14.70 4.65 2.12
N SER A 24 -15.77 4.29 2.85
CA SER A 24 -16.68 5.27 3.47
C SER A 24 -15.95 6.21 4.42
N TYR A 25 -14.91 5.71 5.11
CA TYR A 25 -14.07 6.51 6.00
C TYR A 25 -13.32 7.65 5.31
N PHE A 26 -13.02 7.55 4.01
CA PHE A 26 -12.37 8.63 3.27
C PHE A 26 -13.29 9.85 3.10
N GLY A 27 -14.61 9.69 3.21
CA GLY A 27 -15.57 10.80 3.19
C GLY A 27 -15.48 11.74 4.40
N HIS A 28 -14.73 11.37 5.45
CA HIS A 28 -14.52 12.20 6.64
C HIS A 28 -13.26 13.07 6.58
N ILE A 29 -12.47 12.98 5.50
CA ILE A 29 -11.22 13.72 5.32
C ILE A 29 -11.13 14.27 3.89
N ILE A 30 -10.20 15.20 3.64
CA ILE A 30 -9.77 15.57 2.28
C ILE A 30 -8.48 14.80 1.98
N PRO A 31 -8.55 13.62 1.32
CA PRO A 31 -7.38 12.76 1.15
C PRO A 31 -6.33 13.42 0.27
N CYS A 32 -5.08 13.45 0.74
CA CYS A 32 -3.95 14.09 0.05
C CYS A 32 -4.16 15.59 -0.28
N GLY A 33 -5.14 16.27 0.35
CA GLY A 33 -5.52 17.64 0.02
C GLY A 33 -6.27 17.78 -1.32
N ILE A 34 -6.75 16.68 -1.89
CA ILE A 34 -7.48 16.64 -3.17
C ILE A 34 -8.96 16.36 -2.88
N ASP A 35 -9.86 17.24 -3.30
CA ASP A 35 -11.30 17.15 -3.07
C ASP A 35 -12.10 16.74 -4.32
N ASP A 36 -11.48 16.76 -5.50
CA ASP A 36 -12.12 16.49 -6.79
C ASP A 36 -11.89 15.06 -7.32
N LYS A 37 -11.28 14.17 -6.53
CA LYS A 37 -10.96 12.79 -6.94
C LYS A 37 -11.43 11.75 -5.94
N ALA A 38 -12.02 10.68 -6.47
CA ALA A 38 -12.41 9.52 -5.69
C ALA A 38 -11.19 8.63 -5.36
N VAL A 39 -11.28 7.96 -4.20
CA VAL A 39 -10.36 6.90 -3.79
C VAL A 39 -10.96 5.56 -4.21
N THR A 40 -10.12 4.58 -4.54
CA THR A 40 -10.56 3.21 -4.84
C THR A 40 -9.78 2.17 -4.01
N SER A 41 -10.16 0.90 -4.17
CA SER A 41 -9.52 -0.25 -3.56
C SER A 41 -9.57 -1.45 -4.52
N LEU A 42 -8.64 -2.38 -4.35
CA LEU A 42 -8.44 -3.48 -5.29
C LEU A 42 -9.68 -4.40 -5.40
N HIS A 43 -10.40 -4.60 -4.30
CA HIS A 43 -11.61 -5.42 -4.32
C HIS A 43 -12.75 -4.80 -5.13
N LEU A 44 -12.85 -3.46 -5.16
CA LEU A 44 -13.83 -2.75 -5.97
C LEU A 44 -13.47 -2.84 -7.44
N GLU A 45 -12.21 -2.59 -7.79
CA GLU A 45 -11.72 -2.67 -9.17
C GLU A 45 -11.83 -4.09 -9.75
N LEU A 46 -11.64 -5.12 -8.92
CA LEU A 46 -11.73 -6.53 -9.34
C LEU A 46 -13.14 -7.12 -9.18
N GLY A 47 -14.07 -6.41 -8.52
CA GLY A 47 -15.40 -6.90 -8.20
C GLY A 47 -15.44 -8.10 -7.24
N ARG A 48 -14.37 -8.35 -6.47
CA ARG A 48 -14.27 -9.47 -5.52
C ARG A 48 -13.28 -9.18 -4.39
N PRO A 49 -13.42 -9.81 -3.21
CA PRO A 49 -12.40 -9.75 -2.17
C PRO A 49 -11.04 -10.23 -2.68
N VAL A 50 -9.98 -9.62 -2.14
CA VAL A 50 -8.59 -9.93 -2.43
C VAL A 50 -7.98 -10.68 -1.25
N ASP A 51 -7.24 -11.75 -1.50
CA ASP A 51 -6.45 -12.42 -0.47
C ASP A 51 -5.26 -11.53 -0.08
N GLU A 52 -5.24 -11.11 1.19
CA GLU A 52 -4.16 -10.29 1.73
C GLU A 52 -2.82 -11.01 1.76
N ALA A 53 -2.80 -12.33 1.96
CA ALA A 53 -1.56 -13.11 1.97
C ALA A 53 -0.94 -13.15 0.57
N GLU A 54 -1.76 -13.37 -0.46
CA GLU A 54 -1.35 -13.29 -1.86
C GLU A 54 -0.80 -11.90 -2.19
N ALA A 55 -1.53 -10.84 -1.83
CA ALA A 55 -1.12 -9.47 -2.10
C ALA A 55 0.20 -9.11 -1.40
N LYS A 56 0.37 -9.50 -0.13
CA LYS A 56 1.62 -9.32 0.63
C LYS A 56 2.79 -10.04 -0.04
N ASN A 57 2.59 -11.26 -0.51
CA ASN A 57 3.63 -12.02 -1.21
C ASN A 57 4.01 -11.36 -2.55
N LYS A 58 3.03 -10.87 -3.31
CA LYS A 58 3.29 -10.13 -4.56
C LYS A 58 4.09 -8.86 -4.31
N VAL A 59 3.71 -8.06 -3.32
CA VAL A 59 4.43 -6.84 -2.94
C VAL A 59 5.85 -7.17 -2.46
N LYS A 60 6.01 -8.18 -1.61
CA LYS A 60 7.31 -8.63 -1.10
C LYS A 60 8.25 -9.01 -2.25
N ASN A 61 7.79 -9.88 -3.16
CA ASN A 61 8.61 -10.35 -4.28
C ASN A 61 8.97 -9.19 -5.22
N HIS A 62 8.01 -8.29 -5.49
CA HIS A 62 8.28 -7.12 -6.31
C HIS A 62 9.32 -6.17 -5.68
N LEU A 63 9.29 -5.98 -4.37
CA LEU A 63 10.31 -5.20 -3.66
C LEU A 63 11.68 -5.89 -3.69
N VAL A 64 11.72 -7.20 -3.51
CA VAL A 64 12.94 -8.00 -3.61
C VAL A 64 13.59 -7.84 -4.98
N ASP A 65 12.81 -7.95 -6.04
CA ASP A 65 13.30 -7.80 -7.41
C ASP A 65 13.75 -6.35 -7.69
N LEU A 66 12.95 -5.35 -7.29
CA LEU A 66 13.21 -3.94 -7.58
C LEU A 66 14.43 -3.37 -6.84
N PHE A 67 14.66 -3.83 -5.61
CA PHE A 67 15.76 -3.37 -4.76
C PHE A 67 16.90 -4.39 -4.64
N GLU A 68 16.86 -5.47 -5.42
CA GLU A 68 17.88 -6.53 -5.45
C GLU A 68 18.18 -7.09 -4.04
N MET A 69 17.12 -7.30 -3.25
CA MET A 69 17.25 -7.71 -1.84
C MET A 69 17.46 -9.21 -1.71
N ASN A 70 18.33 -9.63 -0.79
CA ASN A 70 18.37 -11.02 -0.36
C ASN A 70 17.51 -11.19 0.89
N LEU A 71 16.43 -11.98 0.78
CA LEU A 71 15.60 -12.31 1.94
C LEU A 71 16.35 -13.29 2.85
N ILE A 72 16.41 -12.94 4.13
CA ILE A 72 16.92 -13.82 5.18
C ILE A 72 15.74 -14.33 6.02
N GLU A 73 15.75 -15.61 6.38
CA GLU A 73 14.78 -16.14 7.33
C GLU A 73 15.03 -15.52 8.71
N ALA A 74 13.96 -15.08 9.36
CA ALA A 74 14.04 -14.67 10.76
C ALA A 74 14.32 -15.92 11.60
N LYS A 75 15.34 -15.84 12.47
CA LYS A 75 15.62 -16.87 13.48
C LYS A 75 14.48 -16.99 14.48
#